data_AF-A0A376CQQ7-F1
#
_entry.id   AF-A0A376CQQ7-F1
#
_cell.length_a   1.000
_cell.length_b   1.000
_cell.length_c   1.000
_cell.angle_alpha   90.00
_cell.angle_beta   90.00
_cell.angle_gamma   90.00
#
_symmetry.space_group_name_H-M   'P 1'
#
loop_
_entity.id
_entity.type
_entity.pdbx_description
1 polymer ?
#
loop_
_entity_poly.entity_id
_entity_poly.type
_entity_poly.pdbx_seq_one_letter_code
_entity_poly.pdbx_strand_id
1 'polypeptide(L)'
;MVDHAQIQQALSARIDGEPTGLDDAVIDAHLASCEKCKAYWDKALSLSRTLAFVDVDGGMAPPKDLSDSILAGVEPEWRRFARRRQVALSIGRIGLVVMGALFLVWAMLTVAQSGPLLGTTSADVALDAGADPQTGALLLQAASVRFGFALALFLCAWKPSQIPGVTMIAGTAFAFTLGFAVRDYLVLGTAENWGEMGSLFISCVLLGATWFADRGNEFRRMWHSLNAQPT
;
A
#
# COMPACT_ATOMS: atom_id res chain seq x y z
N MET A 1 -48.58 -7.90 -42.35
CA MET A 1 -49.60 -7.52 -41.34
C MET A 1 -48.96 -7.78 -39.99
N VAL A 2 -48.73 -6.74 -39.19
CA VAL A 2 -48.14 -6.90 -37.86
C VAL A 2 -49.20 -7.51 -36.96
N ASP A 3 -48.84 -8.56 -36.20
CA ASP A 3 -49.78 -9.20 -35.31
C ASP A 3 -50.03 -8.34 -34.05
N HIS A 4 -51.23 -8.41 -33.49
CA HIS A 4 -51.59 -7.67 -32.29
C HIS A 4 -50.69 -8.02 -31.10
N ALA A 5 -50.20 -9.27 -31.01
CA ALA A 5 -49.30 -9.70 -29.95
C ALA A 5 -47.95 -8.96 -30.00
N GLN A 6 -47.41 -8.75 -31.22
CA GLN A 6 -46.14 -8.04 -31.42
C GLN A 6 -46.25 -6.56 -31.04
N ILE A 7 -47.37 -5.92 -31.40
CA ILE A 7 -47.64 -4.52 -31.01
C ILE A 7 -47.82 -4.41 -29.49
N GLN A 8 -48.53 -5.33 -28.85
CA GLN A 8 -48.72 -5.32 -27.38
C GLN A 8 -47.40 -5.55 -26.62
N GLN A 9 -46.51 -6.40 -27.13
CA GLN A 9 -45.19 -6.61 -26.58
C GLN A 9 -44.31 -5.36 -26.70
N ALA A 10 -44.29 -4.73 -27.88
CA ALA A 10 -43.56 -3.48 -28.09
C ALA A 10 -44.08 -2.34 -27.20
N LEU A 11 -45.40 -2.28 -26.98
CA LEU A 11 -46.01 -1.33 -26.05
C LEU A 11 -45.60 -1.58 -24.59
N SER A 12 -45.50 -2.85 -24.16
CA SER A 12 -45.01 -3.20 -22.83
C SER A 12 -43.54 -2.79 -22.66
N ALA A 13 -42.68 -3.14 -23.62
CA ALA A 13 -41.27 -2.76 -23.61
C ALA A 13 -41.09 -1.24 -23.53
N ARG A 14 -41.96 -0.48 -24.21
CA ARG A 14 -41.96 0.99 -24.16
C ARG A 14 -42.30 1.54 -22.77
N ILE A 15 -43.13 0.86 -21.97
CA ILE A 15 -43.44 1.26 -20.59
C ILE A 15 -42.24 0.99 -19.66
N ASP A 16 -41.53 -0.12 -19.88
CA ASP A 16 -40.41 -0.55 -19.03
C ASP A 16 -39.06 0.09 -19.44
N GLY A 17 -39.02 0.85 -20.54
CA GLY A 17 -37.82 1.49 -21.07
C GLY A 17 -36.88 0.55 -21.82
N GLU A 18 -37.36 -0.65 -22.17
CA GLU A 18 -36.66 -1.66 -22.94
C GLU A 18 -36.77 -1.42 -24.47
N PRO A 19 -35.84 -1.96 -25.28
CA PRO A 19 -35.93 -1.83 -26.74
C PRO A 19 -37.21 -2.49 -27.29
N THR A 20 -38.00 -1.72 -28.03
CA THR A 20 -39.33 -2.12 -28.55
C THR A 20 -39.27 -3.13 -29.70
N GLY A 21 -38.12 -3.26 -30.38
CA GLY A 21 -37.90 -4.21 -31.48
C GLY A 21 -38.68 -3.91 -32.78
N LEU A 22 -39.51 -2.87 -32.78
CA LEU A 22 -40.32 -2.38 -33.89
C LEU A 22 -40.12 -0.85 -34.01
N ASP A 23 -40.24 -0.33 -35.23
CA ASP A 23 -40.17 1.12 -35.47
C ASP A 23 -41.37 1.81 -34.79
N ASP A 24 -41.09 2.88 -34.04
CA ASP A 24 -42.10 3.68 -33.33
C ASP A 24 -43.18 4.20 -34.28
N ALA A 25 -42.83 4.53 -35.53
CA ALA A 25 -43.81 4.97 -36.53
C ALA A 25 -44.84 3.88 -36.88
N VAL A 26 -44.44 2.61 -36.86
CA VAL A 26 -45.33 1.46 -37.13
C VAL A 26 -46.24 1.19 -35.94
N ILE A 27 -45.71 1.33 -34.72
CA ILE A 27 -46.46 1.17 -33.47
C ILE A 27 -47.55 2.25 -33.38
N ASP A 28 -47.20 3.51 -33.62
CA ASP A 28 -48.12 4.65 -33.52
C ASP A 28 -49.22 4.61 -34.61
N ALA A 29 -48.88 4.19 -35.83
CA ALA A 29 -49.86 4.01 -36.91
C ALA A 29 -50.86 2.88 -36.61
N HIS A 30 -50.41 1.77 -36.01
CA HIS A 30 -51.29 0.67 -35.61
C HIS A 30 -52.16 1.04 -34.41
N LEU A 31 -51.62 1.79 -33.45
CA LEU A 31 -52.38 2.33 -32.32
C LEU A 31 -53.50 3.28 -32.75
N ALA A 32 -53.26 4.11 -33.77
CA ALA A 32 -54.26 5.04 -34.30
C ALA A 32 -55.44 4.34 -34.98
N SER A 33 -55.23 3.14 -35.52
CA SER A 33 -56.22 2.40 -36.33
C SER A 33 -56.88 1.24 -35.58
N CYS A 34 -56.30 0.74 -34.49
CA CYS A 34 -56.80 -0.44 -33.78
C CYS A 34 -57.31 -0.13 -32.36
N GLU A 35 -58.63 -0.22 -32.16
CA GLU A 35 -59.27 -0.03 -30.86
C GLU A 35 -58.81 -1.04 -29.80
N LYS A 36 -58.51 -2.29 -30.19
CA LYS A 36 -58.06 -3.35 -29.27
C LYS A 36 -56.69 -3.04 -28.67
N CYS A 37 -55.75 -2.53 -29.46
CA CYS A 37 -54.42 -2.13 -28.99
C CYS A 37 -54.48 -0.85 -28.15
N LYS A 38 -55.38 0.08 -28.50
CA LYS A 38 -55.64 1.28 -27.69
C LYS A 38 -56.19 0.94 -26.30
N ALA A 39 -57.18 0.05 -26.23
CA ALA A 39 -57.73 -0.42 -24.95
C ALA A 39 -56.68 -1.16 -24.09
N TYR A 40 -55.80 -1.94 -24.71
CA TYR A 40 -54.67 -2.57 -24.01
C TYR A 40 -53.70 -1.54 -23.44
N TRP A 41 -53.33 -0.54 -24.24
CA TRP A 41 -52.44 0.54 -23.84
C TRP A 41 -52.99 1.35 -22.66
N ASP A 42 -54.26 1.75 -22.72
CA ASP A 42 -54.91 2.49 -21.64
C ASP A 42 -54.98 1.67 -20.35
N LYS A 43 -55.25 0.36 -20.46
CA LYS A 43 -55.24 -0.56 -19.32
C LYS A 43 -53.84 -0.70 -18.72
N ALA A 44 -52.81 -0.87 -19.56
CA ALA A 44 -51.42 -0.97 -19.12
C ALA A 44 -50.95 0.32 -18.42
N LEU A 45 -51.27 1.50 -18.97
CA LEU A 45 -50.98 2.80 -18.34
C LEU A 45 -51.77 3.04 -17.05
N SER A 46 -52.99 2.52 -16.93
CA SER A 46 -53.74 2.61 -15.67
C SER A 46 -53.12 1.73 -14.58
N LEU A 47 -52.64 0.53 -14.94
CA LEU A 47 -51.99 -0.40 -14.03
C LEU A 47 -50.63 0.15 -13.58
N SER A 48 -49.80 0.63 -14.50
CA SER A 48 -48.50 1.22 -14.17
C SER A 48 -48.64 2.43 -13.24
N ARG A 49 -49.63 3.30 -13.49
CA ARG A 49 -49.94 4.42 -12.57
C ARG A 49 -50.39 3.94 -11.19
N THR A 50 -51.21 2.89 -11.13
CA THR A 50 -51.67 2.34 -9.84
C THR A 50 -50.50 1.73 -9.06
N LEU A 51 -49.60 1.01 -9.73
CA LEU A 51 -48.38 0.45 -9.12
C LEU A 51 -47.40 1.55 -8.69
N ALA A 52 -47.23 2.60 -9.49
CA ALA A 52 -46.38 3.74 -9.15
C ALA A 52 -46.91 4.52 -7.92
N PHE A 53 -48.23 4.61 -7.71
CA PHE A 53 -48.80 5.22 -6.51
C PHE A 53 -48.64 4.35 -5.25
N VAL A 54 -48.65 3.02 -5.40
CA VAL A 54 -48.34 2.10 -4.28
C VAL A 54 -46.89 2.30 -3.78
N ASP A 55 -45.96 2.69 -4.66
CA ASP A 55 -44.60 3.06 -4.27
C ASP A 55 -44.51 4.42 -3.55
N VAL A 56 -45.44 5.35 -3.80
CA VAL A 56 -45.41 6.72 -3.25
C VAL A 56 -46.07 6.82 -1.87
N ASP A 57 -47.15 6.08 -1.62
CA ASP A 57 -47.94 6.18 -0.37
C ASP A 57 -47.67 5.08 0.67
N GLY A 58 -46.76 4.14 0.41
CA GLY A 58 -46.26 3.25 1.46
C GLY A 58 -45.66 1.93 0.97
N GLY A 59 -44.33 1.84 0.99
CA GLY A 59 -43.64 0.55 1.07
C GLY A 59 -42.22 0.49 0.51
N MET A 60 -41.91 1.21 -0.57
CA MET A 60 -40.65 0.99 -1.32
C MET A 60 -39.98 2.26 -1.85
N ALA A 61 -40.29 3.44 -1.30
CA ALA A 61 -39.33 4.55 -1.38
C ALA A 61 -38.12 4.20 -0.50
N PRO A 62 -36.91 4.00 -1.06
CA PRO A 62 -35.73 3.72 -0.24
C PRO A 62 -35.59 4.85 0.79
N PRO A 63 -35.50 4.54 2.10
CA PRO A 63 -35.27 5.56 3.12
C PRO A 63 -34.15 6.50 2.68
N LYS A 64 -34.36 7.82 2.81
CA LYS A 64 -33.40 8.86 2.36
C LYS A 64 -31.99 8.67 2.94
N ASP A 65 -31.89 7.94 4.06
CA ASP A 65 -30.66 7.65 4.80
C ASP A 65 -30.01 6.30 4.42
N LEU A 66 -30.49 5.59 3.39
CA LEU A 66 -29.80 4.40 2.88
C LEU A 66 -28.45 4.74 2.28
N SER A 67 -28.34 5.89 1.60
CA SER A 67 -27.05 6.40 1.11
C SER A 67 -26.08 6.60 2.27
N ASP A 68 -26.54 7.23 3.36
CA ASP A 68 -25.72 7.49 4.54
C ASP A 68 -25.38 6.21 5.31
N SER A 69 -26.28 5.23 5.41
CA SER A 69 -26.01 3.96 6.07
C SER A 69 -25.12 3.03 5.24
N ILE A 70 -25.23 3.05 3.90
CA ILE A 70 -24.32 2.35 2.98
C ILE A 70 -22.93 3.00 3.02
N LEU A 71 -22.86 4.33 2.94
CA LEU A 71 -21.59 5.06 3.09
C LEU A 71 -20.98 4.82 4.47
N ALA A 72 -21.77 4.84 5.54
CA ALA A 72 -21.31 4.52 6.90
C ALA A 72 -20.94 3.05 7.10
N GLY A 73 -21.38 2.14 6.23
CA GLY A 73 -20.97 0.74 6.19
C GLY A 73 -19.64 0.52 5.46
N VAL A 74 -19.37 1.30 4.40
CA VAL A 74 -18.15 1.19 3.57
C VAL A 74 -16.98 2.02 4.14
N GLU A 75 -17.27 3.22 4.66
CA GLU A 75 -16.32 4.12 5.31
C GLU A 75 -15.51 3.48 6.47
N PRO A 76 -16.06 2.64 7.36
CA PRO A 76 -15.31 2.02 8.45
C PRO A 76 -14.28 1.02 7.96
N GLU A 77 -14.52 0.31 6.86
CA GLU A 77 -13.53 -0.61 6.29
C GLU A 77 -12.36 0.15 5.67
N TRP A 78 -12.67 1.19 4.88
CA TRP A 78 -11.68 2.05 4.27
C TRP A 78 -10.86 2.81 5.31
N ARG A 79 -11.51 3.32 6.37
CA ARG A 79 -10.85 3.96 7.52
C ARG A 79 -10.01 2.98 8.34
N ARG A 80 -10.44 1.74 8.55
CA ARG A 80 -9.63 0.71 9.24
C ARG A 80 -8.37 0.39 8.45
N PHE A 81 -8.48 0.28 7.13
CA PHE A 81 -7.33 0.05 6.26
C PHE A 81 -6.37 1.26 6.25
N ALA A 82 -6.91 2.47 6.07
CA ALA A 82 -6.13 3.71 6.12
C ALA A 82 -5.44 3.90 7.48
N ARG A 83 -6.14 3.62 8.60
CA ARG A 83 -5.59 3.71 9.96
C ARG A 83 -4.50 2.67 10.20
N ARG A 84 -4.71 1.41 9.79
CA ARG A 84 -3.66 0.36 9.88
C ARG A 84 -2.41 0.75 9.11
N ARG A 85 -2.55 1.38 7.93
CA ARG A 85 -1.42 1.88 7.16
C ARG A 85 -0.70 3.03 7.85
N GLN A 86 -1.42 4.02 8.36
CA GLN A 86 -0.82 5.13 9.11
C GLN A 86 -0.07 4.64 10.35
N VAL A 87 -0.64 3.65 11.06
CA VAL A 87 0.00 3.00 12.21
C VAL A 87 1.23 2.18 11.78
N ALA A 88 1.17 1.42 10.69
CA ALA A 88 2.31 0.67 10.19
C ALA A 88 3.48 1.60 9.76
N LEU A 89 3.15 2.72 9.11
CA LEU A 89 4.14 3.73 8.72
C LEU A 89 4.74 4.44 9.94
N SER A 90 3.94 4.78 10.96
CA SER A 90 4.46 5.41 12.17
C SER A 90 5.36 4.45 12.96
N ILE A 91 4.95 3.19 13.11
CA ILE A 91 5.78 2.13 13.73
C ILE A 91 7.08 1.96 12.94
N GLY A 92 7.00 1.90 11.62
CA GLY A 92 8.17 1.77 10.76
C GLY A 92 9.15 2.95 10.90
N ARG A 93 8.65 4.18 10.96
CA ARG A 93 9.48 5.37 11.23
C ARG A 93 10.15 5.33 12.59
N ILE A 94 9.40 4.96 13.64
CA ILE A 94 9.95 4.80 14.98
C ILE A 94 11.05 3.73 14.97
N GLY A 95 10.83 2.60 14.29
CA GLY A 95 11.83 1.55 14.13
C GLY A 95 13.11 2.04 13.43
N LEU A 96 12.99 2.83 12.36
CA LEU A 96 14.13 3.43 11.67
C LEU A 96 14.91 4.41 12.56
N VAL A 97 14.22 5.24 13.34
CA VAL A 97 14.86 6.19 14.28
C VAL A 97 15.59 5.43 15.39
N VAL A 98 14.97 4.41 15.97
CA VAL A 98 15.57 3.59 17.03
C VAL A 98 16.82 2.88 16.50
N MET A 99 16.74 2.25 15.32
CA MET A 99 17.91 1.61 14.72
C MET A 99 19.00 2.62 14.34
N GLY A 100 18.63 3.77 13.78
CA GLY A 100 19.58 4.85 13.51
C GLY A 100 20.32 5.31 14.77
N ALA A 101 19.61 5.44 15.90
CA ALA A 101 20.21 5.77 17.19
C ALA A 101 21.14 4.66 17.70
N LEU A 102 20.76 3.39 17.55
CA LEU A 102 21.62 2.25 17.90
C LEU A 102 22.91 2.24 17.09
N PHE A 103 22.85 2.47 15.77
CA PHE A 103 24.06 2.59 14.93
C PHE A 103 24.93 3.77 15.34
N LEU A 104 24.32 4.91 15.67
CA LEU A 104 25.04 6.11 16.10
C LEU A 104 25.76 5.89 17.44
N VAL A 105 25.07 5.32 18.43
CA VAL A 105 25.68 4.98 19.72
C VAL A 105 26.82 3.98 19.53
N TRP A 106 26.60 2.95 18.70
CA TRP A 106 27.63 1.95 18.43
C TRP A 106 28.85 2.53 17.71
N ALA A 107 28.64 3.43 16.75
CA ALA A 107 29.72 4.15 16.09
C ALA A 107 30.52 4.98 17.10
N MET A 108 29.85 5.70 18.00
CA MET A 108 30.51 6.50 19.04
C MET A 108 31.32 5.64 20.02
N LEU A 109 30.79 4.48 20.43
CA LEU A 109 31.52 3.51 21.25
C LEU A 109 32.75 2.96 20.51
N THR A 110 32.64 2.69 19.22
CA THR A 110 33.76 2.22 18.38
C THR A 110 34.87 3.29 18.30
N VAL A 111 34.49 4.57 18.15
CA VAL A 111 35.45 5.69 18.18
C VAL A 111 36.14 5.78 19.54
N ALA A 112 35.39 5.68 20.64
CA ALA A 112 35.97 5.72 21.98
C ALA A 112 36.96 4.56 22.23
N GLN A 113 36.67 3.36 21.71
CA GLN A 113 37.56 2.20 21.79
C GLN A 113 38.81 2.33 20.90
N SER A 114 38.77 3.17 19.86
CA SER A 114 39.93 3.40 18.98
C SER A 114 41.01 4.30 19.60
N GLY A 115 40.64 5.17 20.55
CA GLY A 115 41.54 6.17 21.15
C GLY A 115 42.78 5.59 21.84
N PRO A 116 42.66 4.56 22.71
CA PRO A 116 43.80 3.90 23.33
C PRO A 116 44.76 3.24 22.32
N LEU A 117 44.24 2.68 21.23
CA LEU A 117 45.03 2.00 20.19
C LEU A 117 45.84 2.97 19.32
N LEU A 118 45.42 4.23 19.23
CA LEU A 118 46.10 5.29 18.50
C LEU A 118 47.21 5.96 19.31
N GLY A 119 47.39 5.57 20.58
CA GLY A 119 48.41 6.15 21.47
C GLY A 119 48.11 7.59 21.92
N THR A 120 46.86 8.05 21.75
CA THR A 120 46.43 9.42 22.12
C THR A 120 45.55 9.38 23.37
N THR A 121 46.14 9.10 24.53
CA THR A 121 45.53 9.53 25.80
C THR A 121 45.85 11.01 26.01
N SER A 122 44.91 11.76 26.58
CA SER A 122 44.92 13.22 26.78
C SER A 122 46.04 13.79 27.68
N ALA A 123 47.08 13.02 27.92
CA ALA A 123 48.28 13.45 28.61
C ALA A 123 49.45 12.97 27.78
N ASP A 124 50.21 13.93 27.25
CA ASP A 124 51.62 13.78 26.88
C ASP A 124 52.27 12.68 27.74
N VAL A 125 52.90 11.69 27.09
CA VAL A 125 53.94 10.75 27.59
C VAL A 125 53.70 9.32 27.07
N ALA A 126 54.69 8.87 26.30
CA ALA A 126 54.99 7.48 25.90
C ALA A 126 53.98 6.77 24.99
N LEU A 127 54.47 6.35 23.81
CA LEU A 127 53.85 5.32 22.98
C LEU A 127 53.70 4.07 23.85
N ASP A 128 52.46 3.71 24.18
CA ASP A 128 52.16 2.46 24.88
C ASP A 128 52.72 1.29 24.06
N ALA A 129 53.39 0.35 24.72
CA ALA A 129 54.00 -0.81 24.04
C ALA A 129 52.95 -1.75 23.42
N GLY A 130 51.67 -1.57 23.76
CA GLY A 130 50.51 -2.23 23.15
C GLY A 130 49.75 -1.39 22.12
N ALA A 131 50.25 -0.21 21.72
CA ALA A 131 49.60 0.63 20.71
C ALA A 131 49.71 -0.01 19.32
N ASP A 132 48.59 -0.47 18.77
CA ASP A 132 48.46 -0.89 17.38
C ASP A 132 47.66 0.14 16.56
N PRO A 133 48.36 1.11 15.94
CA PRO A 133 47.71 2.18 15.18
C PRO A 133 46.98 1.67 13.93
N GLN A 134 47.33 0.48 13.41
CA GLN A 134 46.63 -0.10 12.26
C GLN A 134 45.22 -0.54 12.64
N THR A 135 45.08 -1.27 13.76
CA THR A 135 43.78 -1.68 14.28
C THR A 135 42.94 -0.47 14.70
N GLY A 136 43.54 0.56 15.31
CA GLY A 136 42.85 1.82 15.62
C GLY A 136 42.28 2.52 14.38
N ALA A 137 43.05 2.58 13.28
CA ALA A 137 42.58 3.14 12.01
C ALA A 137 41.43 2.34 11.39
N LEU A 138 41.46 1.00 11.47
CA LEU A 138 40.38 0.13 10.99
C LEU A 138 39.08 0.34 11.79
N LEU A 139 39.17 0.51 13.11
CA LEU A 139 38.02 0.81 13.95
C LEU A 139 37.38 2.16 13.59
N LEU A 140 38.19 3.19 13.30
CA LEU A 140 37.70 4.48 12.82
C LEU A 140 36.99 4.37 11.46
N GLN A 141 37.55 3.60 10.52
CA GLN A 141 36.90 3.34 9.23
C GLN A 141 35.55 2.63 9.43
N ALA A 142 35.50 1.61 10.29
CA ALA A 142 34.26 0.91 10.60
C ALA A 142 33.23 1.85 11.29
N ALA A 143 33.68 2.73 12.19
CA ALA A 143 32.81 3.74 12.80
C ALA A 143 32.23 4.70 11.76
N SER A 144 33.01 5.14 10.77
CA SER A 144 32.55 6.03 9.70
C SER A 144 31.40 5.41 8.89
N VAL A 145 31.49 4.12 8.59
CA VAL A 145 30.44 3.36 7.87
C VAL A 145 29.18 3.27 8.71
N ARG A 146 29.31 2.98 10.02
CA ARG A 146 28.17 2.93 10.95
C ARG A 146 27.47 4.29 11.09
N PHE A 147 28.23 5.39 11.11
CA PHE A 147 27.66 6.74 11.05
C PHE A 147 26.91 7.00 9.74
N GLY A 148 27.44 6.54 8.61
CA GLY A 148 26.76 6.62 7.32
C GLY A 148 25.39 5.92 7.34
N PHE A 149 25.32 4.71 7.88
CA PHE A 149 24.05 3.99 8.04
C PHE A 149 23.09 4.69 9.01
N ALA A 150 23.58 5.23 10.12
CA ALA A 150 22.75 5.99 11.05
C ALA A 150 22.08 7.19 10.35
N LEU A 151 22.85 7.99 9.61
CA LEU A 151 22.32 9.13 8.86
C LEU A 151 21.34 8.68 7.76
N ALA A 152 21.64 7.61 7.03
CA ALA A 152 20.73 7.08 6.02
C ALA A 152 19.37 6.66 6.62
N LEU A 153 19.37 6.01 7.78
CA LEU A 153 18.15 5.60 8.48
C LEU A 153 17.36 6.81 9.00
N PHE A 154 18.02 7.84 9.54
CA PHE A 154 17.36 9.09 9.93
C PHE A 154 16.76 9.83 8.74
N LEU A 155 17.46 9.88 7.61
CA LEU A 155 16.94 10.46 6.37
C LEU A 155 15.73 9.68 5.84
N CYS A 156 15.74 8.34 5.88
CA CYS A 156 14.58 7.52 5.52
C CYS A 156 13.40 7.72 6.48
N ALA A 157 13.67 7.94 7.78
CA ALA A 157 12.63 8.23 8.76
C ALA A 157 11.94 9.59 8.51
N TRP A 158 12.71 10.61 8.12
CA TRP A 158 12.17 11.93 7.76
C TRP A 158 11.48 11.89 6.39
N LYS A 159 12.17 11.35 5.36
CA LYS A 159 11.74 11.36 3.97
C LYS A 159 11.68 9.92 3.41
N PRO A 160 10.54 9.22 3.55
CA PRO A 160 10.39 7.83 3.11
C PRO A 160 10.53 7.62 1.59
N SER A 161 10.45 8.68 0.78
CA SER A 161 10.68 8.59 -0.66
C SER A 161 12.09 8.08 -1.03
N GLN A 162 13.06 8.16 -0.11
CA GLN A 162 14.46 7.73 -0.32
C GLN A 162 14.70 6.25 0.01
N ILE A 163 13.72 5.56 0.60
CA ILE A 163 13.85 4.15 1.02
C ILE A 163 14.37 3.23 -0.09
N PRO A 164 13.88 3.22 -1.36
CA PRO A 164 14.33 2.22 -2.33
C PRO A 164 15.82 2.27 -2.64
N GLY A 165 16.42 3.47 -2.68
CA GLY A 165 17.86 3.63 -2.88
C GLY A 165 18.66 3.14 -1.69
N VAL A 166 18.23 3.49 -0.47
CA VAL A 166 18.90 3.07 0.76
C VAL A 166 18.76 1.56 1.00
N THR A 167 17.62 0.96 0.68
CA THR A 167 17.41 -0.50 0.77
C THR A 167 18.36 -1.25 -0.16
N MET A 168 18.64 -0.74 -1.36
CA MET A 168 19.62 -1.36 -2.27
C MET A 168 21.02 -1.36 -1.65
N ILE A 169 21.46 -0.23 -1.09
CA ILE A 169 22.79 -0.10 -0.45
C ILE A 169 22.88 -0.96 0.81
N ALA A 170 21.86 -0.93 1.68
CA ALA A 170 21.83 -1.74 2.89
C ALA A 170 21.77 -3.25 2.56
N GLY A 171 21.02 -3.62 1.53
CA GLY A 171 20.89 -4.99 1.06
C GLY A 171 22.22 -5.55 0.51
N THR A 172 22.96 -4.77 -0.27
CA THR A 172 24.29 -5.19 -0.76
C THR A 172 25.28 -5.31 0.39
N ALA A 173 25.32 -4.33 1.29
CA ALA A 173 26.17 -4.40 2.48
C ALA A 173 25.87 -5.65 3.32
N PHE A 174 24.60 -5.93 3.60
CA PHE A 174 24.18 -7.14 4.30
C PHE A 174 24.62 -8.42 3.57
N ALA A 175 24.43 -8.50 2.25
CA ALA A 175 24.81 -9.68 1.48
C ALA A 175 26.32 -9.95 1.51
N PHE A 176 27.15 -8.91 1.40
CA PHE A 176 28.60 -9.05 1.51
C PHE A 176 29.02 -9.45 2.93
N THR A 177 28.49 -8.79 3.96
CA THR A 177 28.79 -9.13 5.36
C THR A 177 28.39 -10.57 5.69
N LEU A 178 27.24 -11.03 5.19
CA LEU A 178 26.82 -12.43 5.30
C LEU A 178 27.81 -13.37 4.62
N GLY A 179 28.26 -13.04 3.40
CA GLY A 179 29.27 -13.83 2.68
C GLY A 179 30.60 -13.92 3.43
N PHE A 180 31.05 -12.80 4.02
CA PHE A 180 32.25 -12.79 4.86
C PHE A 180 32.06 -13.61 6.14
N ALA A 181 30.91 -13.52 6.81
CA ALA A 181 30.62 -14.31 8.00
C ALA A 181 30.61 -15.83 7.69
N VAL A 182 30.03 -16.23 6.55
CA VAL A 182 30.05 -17.63 6.10
C VAL A 182 31.48 -18.09 5.80
N ARG A 183 32.29 -17.27 5.10
CA ARG A 183 33.70 -17.57 4.86
C ARG A 183 34.46 -17.74 6.18
N ASP A 184 34.29 -16.81 7.12
CA ASP A 184 34.96 -16.78 8.41
C ASP A 184 34.66 -18.05 9.21
N TYR A 185 33.37 -18.42 9.27
CA TYR A 185 32.91 -19.66 9.88
C TYR A 185 33.54 -20.91 9.26
N LEU A 186 33.66 -20.95 7.92
CA LEU A 186 34.23 -22.10 7.22
C LEU A 186 35.76 -22.22 7.39
N VAL A 187 36.48 -21.11 7.50
CA VAL A 187 37.94 -21.10 7.57
C VAL A 187 38.45 -21.18 9.01
N LEU A 188 37.84 -20.42 9.92
CA LEU A 188 38.30 -20.24 11.30
C LEU A 188 37.44 -21.02 12.32
N GLY A 189 36.30 -21.58 11.90
CA GLY A 189 35.40 -22.34 12.78
C GLY A 189 34.57 -21.47 13.74
N THR A 190 34.73 -20.15 13.66
CA THR A 190 33.99 -19.16 14.45
C THR A 190 33.54 -18.03 13.53
N ALA A 191 32.42 -17.41 13.86
CA ALA A 191 32.04 -16.13 13.29
C ALA A 191 31.95 -15.14 14.45
N GLU A 192 32.81 -14.12 14.48
CA GLU A 192 32.78 -13.11 15.55
C GLU A 192 31.80 -11.95 15.19
N ASN A 193 31.40 -11.87 13.93
CA ASN A 193 30.67 -10.74 13.34
C ASN A 193 29.13 -10.81 13.46
N TRP A 194 28.57 -11.61 14.38
CA TRP A 194 27.11 -11.80 14.49
C TRP A 194 26.35 -10.51 14.81
N GLY A 195 26.95 -9.63 15.62
CA GLY A 195 26.33 -8.35 15.98
C GLY A 195 26.07 -7.46 14.77
N GLU A 196 27.05 -7.36 13.86
CA GLU A 196 26.97 -6.53 12.67
C GLU A 196 26.01 -7.11 11.62
N MET A 197 26.03 -8.43 11.46
CA MET A 197 25.08 -9.12 10.60
C MET A 197 23.64 -8.94 11.08
N GLY A 198 23.41 -9.07 12.40
CA GLY A 198 22.10 -8.92 13.01
C GLY A 198 21.53 -7.51 12.85
N SER A 199 22.34 -6.48 13.09
CA SER A 199 21.90 -5.08 12.94
C SER A 199 21.59 -4.71 11.49
N LEU A 200 22.39 -5.18 10.53
CA LEU A 200 22.12 -4.98 9.10
C LEU A 200 20.86 -5.73 8.64
N PHE A 201 20.66 -6.97 9.09
CA PHE A 201 19.46 -7.74 8.79
C PHE A 201 18.19 -7.02 9.26
N ILE A 202 18.17 -6.59 10.52
CA ILE A 202 17.02 -5.88 11.09
C ILE A 202 16.76 -4.58 10.33
N SER A 203 17.81 -3.87 9.93
CA SER A 203 17.69 -2.65 9.12
C SER A 203 17.07 -2.93 7.75
N CYS A 204 17.50 -3.98 7.06
CA CYS A 204 16.91 -4.42 5.80
C CYS A 204 15.43 -4.77 5.94
N VAL A 205 15.07 -5.50 7.02
CA VAL A 205 13.67 -5.87 7.30
C VAL A 205 12.83 -4.62 7.58
N LEU A 206 13.32 -3.66 8.37
CA LEU A 206 12.63 -2.41 8.65
C LEU A 206 12.46 -1.55 7.39
N LEU A 207 13.49 -1.43 6.56
CA LEU A 207 13.43 -0.72 5.29
C LEU A 207 12.45 -1.38 4.30
N GLY A 208 12.45 -2.71 4.22
CA GLY A 208 11.50 -3.47 3.39
C GLY A 208 10.05 -3.33 3.88
N ALA A 209 9.83 -3.44 5.19
CA ALA A 209 8.51 -3.31 5.79
C ALA A 209 7.94 -1.88 5.63
N THR A 210 8.78 -0.85 5.85
CA THR A 210 8.40 0.55 5.65
C THR A 210 8.11 0.85 4.19
N TRP A 211 8.91 0.32 3.26
CA TRP A 211 8.68 0.45 1.83
C TRP A 211 7.35 -0.18 1.39
N PHE A 212 7.08 -1.40 1.85
CA PHE A 212 5.83 -2.10 1.53
C PHE A 212 4.60 -1.37 2.09
N ALA A 213 4.70 -0.82 3.30
CA ALA A 213 3.63 0.00 3.90
C ALA A 213 3.38 1.33 3.14
N ASP A 214 4.43 1.90 2.53
CA ASP A 214 4.34 3.15 1.77
C ASP A 214 3.74 2.92 0.37
N ARG A 215 4.28 1.95 -0.40
CA ARG A 215 3.93 1.68 -1.80
C ARG A 215 2.89 0.58 -2.05
N GLY A 216 2.42 -0.15 -1.04
CA GLY A 216 1.48 -1.27 -1.21
C GLY A 216 0.19 -0.92 -1.98
N ASN A 217 -0.27 0.33 -1.93
CA ASN A 217 -1.46 0.79 -2.68
C ASN A 217 -1.22 1.00 -4.18
N GLU A 218 0.02 1.24 -4.60
CA GLU A 218 0.36 1.38 -6.03
C GLU A 218 0.38 0.00 -6.69
N PHE A 219 0.99 -0.99 -6.03
CA PHE A 219 0.97 -2.39 -6.49
C PHE A 219 -0.45 -2.94 -6.62
N ARG A 220 -1.31 -2.68 -5.63
CA ARG A 220 -2.72 -3.14 -5.68
C ARG A 220 -3.51 -2.44 -6.78
N ARG A 221 -3.28 -1.14 -7.00
CA ARG A 221 -3.90 -0.40 -8.11
C ARG A 221 -3.41 -0.89 -9.46
N MET A 222 -2.12 -1.17 -9.60
CA MET A 222 -1.54 -1.76 -10.81
C MET A 222 -2.09 -3.17 -11.08
N TRP A 223 -2.26 -3.98 -10.03
CA TRP A 223 -2.89 -5.29 -10.15
C TRP A 223 -4.35 -5.19 -10.58
N HIS A 224 -5.12 -4.26 -9.99
CA HIS A 224 -6.51 -4.02 -10.40
C HIS A 224 -6.61 -3.47 -11.83
N SER A 225 -5.67 -2.64 -12.30
CA SER A 225 -5.66 -2.18 -13.69
C SER A 225 -5.26 -3.26 -14.68
N LEU A 226 -4.42 -4.22 -14.28
CA LEU A 226 -4.07 -5.38 -15.11
C LEU A 226 -5.21 -6.42 -15.16
N ASN A 227 -6.02 -6.50 -14.10
CA ASN A 227 -7.15 -7.41 -14.00
C ASN A 227 -8.46 -6.80 -14.54
N ALA A 228 -8.48 -5.49 -14.80
CA ALA A 228 -9.55 -4.84 -15.55
C ALA A 228 -9.36 -5.22 -17.03
N GLN A 229 -10.11 -6.22 -17.49
CA GLN A 229 -10.19 -6.56 -18.92
C GLN A 229 -10.67 -5.32 -19.69
N PRO A 230 -9.86 -4.76 -20.60
CA PRO A 230 -10.39 -3.83 -21.59
C PRO A 230 -11.24 -4.64 -22.58
N THR A 231 -12.47 -4.16 -22.81
CA THR A 231 -13.36 -4.58 -23.90
C THR A 231 -12.69 -4.44 -25.26
#